data_AF-A0AA88HAA3-F1
#
_entry.id   AF-A0AA88HAA3-F1
#
_cell.length_a   1.000
_cell.length_b   1.000
_cell.length_c   1.000
_cell.angle_alpha   90.00
_cell.angle_beta   90.00
_cell.angle_gamma   90.00
#
_symmetry.space_group_name_H-M   'P 1'
#
loop_
_entity.id
_entity.type
_entity.pdbx_description
1 polymer ?
#
loop_
_entity_poly.entity_id
_entity_poly.type
_entity_poly.pdbx_seq_one_letter_code
_entity_poly.pdbx_strand_id
1 'polypeptide(L)'
;GKIFLLQSRPVTHLHNWTDFELTHELDSPVVTSTDIYTKANTGEVFPNATSPLSTTLIAKSLDLAIQSNFVKRFGGSFIVQPQINRFVTVSHHHAMLNVIDTMLSNNEPEISAANRAVDMAVFGHIVTTNEMLQRGIQRFGTLSYFKKLRKMLLIGSLLLIYFAYAKHMKIFMNCFVVFRQLFLKFVQGIADNEKQLI
;
A
#
# COMPACT_ATOMS: atom_id res chain seq x y z
N GLY A 1 -56.10 10.44 -42.08
CA GLY A 1 -54.99 9.82 -42.83
C GLY A 1 -54.34 8.75 -41.98
N LYS A 2 -53.84 7.66 -42.58
CA LYS A 2 -53.15 6.57 -41.86
C LYS A 2 -51.64 6.74 -42.03
N ILE A 3 -50.89 6.63 -40.93
CA ILE A 3 -49.41 6.67 -40.93
C ILE A 3 -48.90 5.24 -40.84
N PHE A 4 -47.98 4.88 -41.74
CA PHE A 4 -47.30 3.59 -41.74
C PHE A 4 -45.80 3.82 -41.58
N LEU A 5 -45.20 3.24 -40.55
CA LEU A 5 -43.77 3.31 -40.28
C LEU A 5 -43.10 2.09 -40.92
N LEU A 6 -42.40 2.30 -42.04
CA LEU A 6 -41.80 1.22 -42.82
C LEU A 6 -40.40 0.84 -42.33
N GLN A 7 -39.72 1.73 -41.58
CA GLN A 7 -38.43 1.44 -40.97
C GLN A 7 -38.10 2.44 -39.86
N SER A 8 -37.42 1.96 -38.82
CA SER A 8 -36.72 2.76 -37.83
C SER A 8 -35.32 2.16 -37.64
N ARG A 9 -34.27 2.98 -37.67
CA ARG A 9 -32.92 2.58 -37.25
C ARG A 9 -32.46 3.48 -36.11
N PRO A 10 -31.81 2.93 -35.07
CA PRO A 10 -31.21 3.74 -34.02
C PRO A 10 -30.11 4.62 -34.61
N VAL A 11 -30.02 5.87 -34.14
CA VAL A 11 -28.92 6.76 -34.51
C VAL A 11 -27.67 6.31 -33.76
N THR A 12 -26.76 5.63 -34.46
CA THR A 12 -25.58 4.99 -33.86
C THR A 12 -24.44 5.95 -33.53
N HIS A 13 -24.48 7.20 -34.03
CA HIS A 13 -23.43 8.21 -33.81
C HIS A 13 -23.68 9.11 -32.59
N LEU A 14 -24.89 9.10 -32.03
CA LEU A 14 -25.24 9.89 -30.84
C LEU A 14 -24.54 9.38 -29.56
N HIS A 15 -24.03 8.15 -29.58
CA HIS A 15 -23.33 7.50 -28.47
C HIS A 15 -21.82 7.43 -28.67
N ASN A 16 -21.22 8.33 -29.46
CA ASN A 16 -19.77 8.36 -29.57
C ASN A 16 -19.19 8.96 -28.28
N TRP A 17 -18.45 8.16 -27.52
CA TRP A 17 -17.85 8.61 -26.27
C TRP A 17 -16.74 9.60 -26.56
N THR A 18 -16.69 10.67 -25.78
CA THR A 18 -15.55 11.58 -25.76
C THR A 18 -14.35 10.94 -25.05
N ASP A 19 -13.13 11.40 -25.34
CA ASP A 19 -11.93 10.92 -24.63
C ASP A 19 -12.04 11.13 -23.11
N PHE A 20 -12.74 12.19 -22.69
CA PHE A 20 -13.03 12.43 -21.28
C PHE A 20 -13.89 11.31 -20.69
N GLU A 21 -14.99 10.95 -21.35
CA GLU A 21 -15.87 9.87 -20.88
C GLU A 21 -15.13 8.52 -20.88
N LEU A 22 -14.34 8.21 -21.91
CA LEU A 22 -13.55 6.98 -22.00
C LEU A 22 -12.50 6.86 -20.90
N THR A 23 -11.86 7.98 -20.53
CA THR A 23 -10.83 7.98 -19.48
C THR A 23 -11.41 7.88 -18.07
N HIS A 24 -12.63 8.37 -17.86
CA HIS A 24 -13.26 8.43 -16.54
C HIS A 24 -14.35 7.36 -16.31
N GLU A 25 -14.62 6.48 -17.29
CA GLU A 25 -15.72 5.52 -17.22
C GLU A 25 -15.62 4.56 -16.03
N LEU A 26 -14.39 4.20 -15.63
CA LEU A 26 -14.10 3.27 -14.53
C LEU A 26 -13.58 3.99 -13.28
N ASP A 27 -13.74 5.31 -13.24
CA ASP A 27 -13.27 6.09 -12.11
C ASP A 27 -14.05 5.74 -10.85
N SER A 28 -13.30 5.80 -9.77
CA SER A 28 -13.82 5.60 -8.43
C SER A 28 -14.48 6.89 -7.93
N PRO A 29 -15.66 6.83 -7.29
CA PRO A 29 -16.27 8.00 -6.66
C PRO A 29 -15.30 8.67 -5.68
N VAL A 30 -15.10 9.97 -5.88
CA VAL A 30 -14.41 10.86 -4.96
C VAL A 30 -15.44 11.39 -3.97
N VAL A 31 -15.29 11.01 -2.70
CA VAL A 31 -16.28 11.36 -1.66
C VAL A 31 -16.10 12.80 -1.19
N THR A 32 -14.87 13.30 -1.14
CA THR A 32 -14.58 14.67 -0.70
C THR A 32 -13.67 15.39 -1.68
N SER A 33 -13.95 16.67 -1.93
CA SER A 33 -13.08 17.54 -2.76
C SER A 33 -11.74 17.87 -2.10
N THR A 34 -11.59 17.51 -0.83
CA THR A 34 -10.38 17.74 -0.03
C THR A 34 -9.40 16.56 -0.05
N ASP A 35 -9.82 15.41 -0.60
CA ASP A 35 -8.95 14.24 -0.74
C ASP A 35 -7.82 14.51 -1.73
N ILE A 36 -6.65 13.96 -1.43
CA ILE A 36 -5.45 14.12 -2.26
C ILE A 36 -5.01 12.73 -2.67
N TYR A 37 -4.96 12.49 -3.97
CA TYR A 37 -4.58 11.20 -4.53
C TYR A 37 -3.19 11.26 -5.14
N THR A 38 -2.44 10.18 -5.00
CA THR A 38 -1.10 10.08 -5.59
C THR A 38 -0.86 8.73 -6.27
N LYS A 39 -0.06 8.77 -7.35
CA LYS A 39 0.51 7.58 -7.99
C LYS A 39 1.87 7.20 -7.39
N ALA A 40 2.33 7.89 -6.33
CA ALA A 40 3.60 7.57 -5.70
C ALA A 40 3.59 6.12 -5.17
N ASN A 41 4.67 5.38 -5.42
CA ASN A 41 4.82 3.94 -5.23
C ASN A 41 3.86 3.07 -6.09
N THR A 42 2.57 3.41 -6.15
CA THR A 42 1.59 2.72 -7.02
C THR A 42 1.96 2.77 -8.50
N GLY A 43 2.68 3.79 -8.96
CA GLY A 43 3.17 3.85 -10.34
C GLY A 43 4.36 2.93 -10.63
N GLU A 44 5.05 2.44 -9.60
CA GLU A 44 6.08 1.41 -9.75
C GLU A 44 5.45 0.01 -9.66
N VAL A 45 4.48 -0.17 -8.75
CA VAL A 45 3.79 -1.46 -8.52
C VAL A 45 2.75 -1.76 -9.60
N PHE A 46 2.01 -0.73 -10.03
CA PHE A 46 0.96 -0.76 -11.06
C PHE A 46 1.22 0.34 -12.11
N PRO A 47 2.27 0.19 -12.95
CA PRO A 47 2.69 1.24 -13.87
C PRO A 47 1.65 1.55 -14.96
N ASN A 48 1.01 0.50 -15.46
CA ASN A 48 0.13 0.54 -16.62
C ASN A 48 -1.34 0.80 -16.24
N ALA A 49 -2.17 1.01 -17.26
CA ALA A 49 -3.61 1.09 -17.10
C ALA A 49 -4.17 -0.21 -16.48
N THR A 50 -5.15 -0.03 -15.61
CA THR A 50 -5.81 -1.05 -14.81
C THR A 50 -7.05 -1.50 -15.56
N SER A 51 -7.11 -2.79 -15.91
CA SER A 51 -8.29 -3.34 -16.57
C SER A 51 -9.53 -3.27 -15.67
N PRO A 52 -10.77 -3.31 -16.21
CA PRO A 52 -11.98 -3.39 -15.41
C PRO A 52 -11.97 -4.54 -14.38
N LEU A 53 -11.39 -5.69 -14.76
CA LEU A 53 -11.22 -6.83 -13.86
C LEU A 53 -10.23 -6.54 -12.73
N SER A 54 -9.09 -5.92 -13.06
CA SER A 54 -8.08 -5.53 -12.06
C SER A 54 -8.64 -4.47 -11.09
N THR A 55 -9.42 -3.52 -11.57
CA THR A 55 -10.10 -2.52 -10.73
C THR A 55 -11.10 -3.18 -9.77
N THR A 56 -11.93 -4.08 -10.28
CA THR A 56 -12.98 -4.72 -9.46
C THR A 56 -12.45 -5.79 -8.51
N LEU A 57 -11.40 -6.51 -8.87
CA LEU A 57 -10.85 -7.57 -8.04
C LEU A 57 -9.65 -7.09 -7.21
N ILE A 58 -8.60 -6.56 -7.85
CA ILE A 58 -7.33 -6.25 -7.20
C ILE A 58 -7.45 -4.97 -6.39
N ALA A 59 -7.87 -3.86 -7.00
CA ALA A 59 -7.92 -2.57 -6.32
C ALA A 59 -8.91 -2.60 -5.14
N LYS A 60 -10.11 -3.17 -5.33
CA LYS A 60 -11.07 -3.35 -4.22
C LYS A 60 -10.56 -4.28 -3.12
N SER A 61 -9.91 -5.40 -3.46
CA SER A 61 -9.36 -6.30 -2.43
C SER A 61 -8.23 -5.65 -1.65
N LEU A 62 -7.35 -4.89 -2.31
CA LEU A 62 -6.29 -4.12 -1.66
C LEU A 62 -6.87 -3.07 -0.72
N ASP A 63 -7.88 -2.32 -1.17
CA ASP A 63 -8.55 -1.33 -0.34
C ASP A 63 -9.17 -1.96 0.91
N LEU A 64 -9.93 -3.04 0.76
CA LEU A 64 -10.50 -3.81 1.87
C LEU A 64 -9.44 -4.34 2.84
N ALA A 65 -8.32 -4.84 2.32
CA ALA A 65 -7.22 -5.34 3.12
C ALA A 65 -6.57 -4.21 3.92
N ILE A 66 -6.37 -3.03 3.32
CA ILE A 66 -5.82 -1.86 3.99
C ILE A 66 -6.80 -1.39 5.07
N GLN A 67 -8.08 -1.22 4.76
CA GLN A 67 -9.12 -0.86 5.74
C GLN A 67 -9.11 -1.83 6.93
N SER A 68 -9.14 -3.12 6.66
CA SER A 68 -9.15 -4.17 7.70
C SER A 68 -7.89 -4.09 8.58
N ASN A 69 -6.72 -3.84 7.99
CA ASN A 69 -5.48 -3.65 8.73
C ASN A 69 -5.50 -2.38 9.58
N PHE A 70 -6.08 -1.29 9.06
CA PHE A 70 -6.24 -0.04 9.79
C PHE A 70 -7.13 -0.22 11.03
N VAL A 71 -8.29 -0.87 10.88
CA VAL A 71 -9.18 -1.18 12.01
C VAL A 71 -8.46 -2.01 13.07
N LYS A 72 -7.76 -3.08 12.65
CA LYS A 72 -7.00 -3.94 13.57
C LYS A 72 -5.88 -3.19 14.31
N ARG A 73 -5.15 -2.31 13.62
CA ARG A 73 -3.99 -1.60 14.18
C ARG A 73 -4.37 -0.41 15.05
N PHE A 74 -5.38 0.36 14.64
CA PHE A 74 -5.68 1.65 15.26
C PHE A 74 -6.91 1.66 16.16
N GLY A 75 -7.88 0.75 15.94
CA GLY A 75 -9.05 0.53 16.78
C GLY A 75 -9.99 1.74 16.96
N GLY A 76 -11.29 1.51 17.02
CA GLY A 76 -12.31 2.44 17.54
C GLY A 76 -12.58 3.75 16.77
N SER A 77 -11.70 4.17 15.86
CA SER A 77 -11.88 5.38 15.01
C SER A 77 -11.96 5.06 13.52
N PHE A 78 -11.68 3.81 13.14
CA PHE A 78 -11.81 3.32 11.78
C PHE A 78 -12.81 2.17 11.78
N ILE A 79 -13.78 2.23 10.87
CA ILE A 79 -14.71 1.15 10.57
C ILE A 79 -14.40 0.71 9.13
N VAL A 80 -14.40 -0.59 8.87
CA VAL A 80 -14.33 -1.09 7.49
C VAL A 80 -15.64 -0.69 6.82
N GLN A 81 -15.58 0.32 5.95
CA GLN A 81 -16.74 0.83 5.23
C GLN A 81 -16.33 1.07 3.77
N PRO A 82 -16.39 0.02 2.94
CA PRO A 82 -15.84 0.04 1.58
C PRO A 82 -16.49 1.07 0.66
N GLN A 83 -17.69 1.52 1.02
CA GLN A 83 -18.46 2.49 0.24
C GLN A 83 -18.01 3.93 0.49
N ILE A 84 -17.42 4.22 1.66
CA ILE A 84 -17.13 5.59 2.11
C ILE A 84 -15.62 5.80 2.27
N ASN A 85 -14.94 4.86 2.94
CA ASN A 85 -13.51 4.94 3.14
C ASN A 85 -12.80 4.36 1.91
N ARG A 86 -11.88 5.13 1.31
CA ARG A 86 -11.06 4.65 0.19
C ARG A 86 -9.61 5.04 0.39
N PHE A 87 -8.81 4.04 0.70
CA PHE A 87 -7.36 4.11 0.78
C PHE A 87 -6.75 3.93 -0.61
N VAL A 88 -7.33 3.05 -1.42
CA VAL A 88 -6.98 2.85 -2.83
C VAL A 88 -8.15 3.27 -3.70
N THR A 89 -7.88 4.13 -4.66
CA THR A 89 -8.85 4.59 -5.65
C THR A 89 -8.32 4.29 -7.05
N VAL A 90 -9.21 4.27 -8.04
CA VAL A 90 -8.82 4.21 -9.46
C VAL A 90 -9.33 5.47 -10.13
N SER A 91 -8.44 6.17 -10.83
CA SER A 91 -8.80 7.30 -11.69
C SER A 91 -7.95 7.28 -12.96
N HIS A 92 -8.54 7.63 -14.09
CA HIS A 92 -7.88 7.59 -15.41
C HIS A 92 -7.24 6.23 -15.69
N HIS A 93 -7.94 5.15 -15.32
CA HIS A 93 -7.45 3.77 -15.38
C HIS A 93 -6.19 3.49 -14.54
N HIS A 94 -5.78 4.36 -13.63
CA HIS A 94 -4.63 4.15 -12.75
C HIS A 94 -5.03 3.98 -11.29
N ALA A 95 -4.43 3.00 -10.62
CA ALA A 95 -4.54 2.86 -9.18
C ALA A 95 -3.77 4.00 -8.48
N MET A 96 -4.42 4.63 -7.50
CA MET A 96 -3.89 5.75 -6.72
C MET A 96 -4.13 5.54 -5.24
N LEU A 97 -3.29 6.13 -4.40
CA LEU A 97 -3.42 6.14 -2.95
C LEU A 97 -4.04 7.45 -2.47
N ASN A 98 -5.00 7.39 -1.55
CA ASN A 98 -5.46 8.56 -0.81
C ASN A 98 -4.44 8.93 0.26
N VAL A 99 -3.72 10.03 0.07
CA VAL A 99 -2.66 10.48 0.99
C VAL A 99 -3.19 10.77 2.38
N ILE A 100 -4.38 11.39 2.49
CA ILE A 100 -4.95 11.77 3.78
C ILE A 100 -5.30 10.50 4.58
N ASP A 101 -6.03 9.56 3.96
CA ASP A 101 -6.48 8.35 4.64
C ASP A 101 -5.31 7.38 4.92
N THR A 102 -4.37 7.24 3.98
CA THR A 102 -3.27 6.28 4.10
C THR A 102 -2.12 6.77 4.98
N MET A 103 -1.72 8.05 4.88
CA MET A 103 -0.50 8.57 5.52
C MET A 103 -0.80 9.52 6.68
N LEU A 104 -1.94 10.23 6.63
CA LEU A 104 -2.33 11.25 7.61
C LEU A 104 -3.57 10.84 8.41
N SER A 105 -3.69 9.55 8.71
CA SER A 105 -4.74 8.97 9.55
C SER A 105 -4.39 8.97 11.04
N ASN A 106 -3.13 9.26 11.37
CA ASN A 106 -2.58 9.20 12.72
C ASN A 106 -1.76 10.46 13.00
N ASN A 107 -2.46 11.55 13.31
CA ASN A 107 -1.84 12.86 13.31
C ASN A 107 -1.36 13.29 14.70
N GLU A 108 -0.24 14.01 14.68
CA GLU A 108 0.21 14.87 15.76
C GLU A 108 -0.13 16.33 15.41
N PRO A 109 -0.09 17.27 16.37
CA PRO A 109 -0.43 18.67 16.11
C PRO A 109 0.49 19.32 15.05
N GLU A 110 1.70 18.79 14.89
CA GLU A 110 2.72 19.27 13.96
C GLU A 110 3.25 18.11 13.12
N ILE A 111 3.93 18.44 12.01
CA ILE A 111 4.53 17.45 11.11
C ILE A 111 5.66 16.72 11.85
N SER A 112 5.35 15.50 12.30
CA SER A 112 6.27 14.66 13.06
C SER A 112 7.37 14.07 12.17
N ALA A 113 8.43 13.57 12.80
CA ALA A 113 9.47 12.80 12.11
C ALA A 113 8.89 11.54 11.43
N ALA A 114 7.81 10.95 11.98
CA ALA A 114 7.16 9.80 11.39
C ALA A 114 6.47 10.15 10.06
N ASN A 115 5.83 11.33 9.96
CA ASN A 115 5.25 11.81 8.70
C ASN A 115 6.34 11.98 7.63
N ARG A 116 7.46 12.62 7.98
CA ARG A 116 8.59 12.82 7.05
C ARG A 116 9.22 11.49 6.62
N ALA A 117 9.28 10.51 7.52
CA ALA A 117 9.79 9.17 7.20
C ALA A 117 8.87 8.44 6.22
N VAL A 118 7.55 8.55 6.39
CA VAL A 118 6.56 8.00 5.46
C VAL A 118 6.67 8.69 4.09
N ASP A 119 6.78 10.02 4.07
CA ASP A 119 6.96 10.77 2.82
C ASP A 119 8.21 10.34 2.07
N MET A 120 9.34 10.23 2.77
CA MET A 120 10.59 9.77 2.18
C MET A 120 10.46 8.35 1.61
N ALA A 121 9.75 7.46 2.30
CA ALA A 121 9.55 6.09 1.86
C ALA A 121 8.63 5.97 0.63
N VAL A 122 7.67 6.89 0.45
CA VAL A 122 6.69 6.81 -0.65
C VAL A 122 7.04 7.70 -1.83
N PHE A 123 7.55 8.90 -1.58
CA PHE A 123 7.85 9.91 -2.59
C PHE A 123 9.36 10.11 -2.84
N GLY A 124 10.22 9.62 -1.95
CA GLY A 124 11.67 9.90 -2.00
C GLY A 124 12.04 11.33 -1.58
N HIS A 125 11.07 12.13 -1.15
CA HIS A 125 11.24 13.49 -0.64
C HIS A 125 10.06 13.88 0.24
N ILE A 126 10.17 14.99 0.98
CA ILE A 126 9.10 15.46 1.87
C ILE A 126 8.02 16.16 1.04
N VAL A 127 6.76 15.75 1.20
CA VAL A 127 5.61 16.25 0.43
C VAL A 127 4.51 16.77 1.35
N THR A 128 4.36 16.20 2.55
CA THR A 128 3.33 16.58 3.51
C THR A 128 3.46 18.05 3.90
N THR A 129 2.43 18.84 3.59
CA THR A 129 2.31 20.23 4.00
C THR A 129 1.47 20.38 5.26
N ASN A 130 1.55 21.55 5.91
CA ASN A 130 0.71 21.85 7.06
C ASN A 130 -0.78 21.82 6.70
N GLU A 131 -1.16 22.23 5.49
CA GLU A 131 -2.56 22.17 5.04
C GLU A 131 -3.06 20.72 4.96
N MET A 132 -2.25 19.81 4.40
CA MET A 132 -2.58 18.39 4.34
C MET A 132 -2.72 17.79 5.74
N LEU A 133 -1.82 18.14 6.66
CA LEU A 133 -1.87 17.72 8.05
C LEU A 133 -3.15 18.21 8.74
N GLN A 134 -3.52 19.49 8.55
CA GLN A 134 -4.76 20.04 9.12
C GLN A 134 -6.00 19.29 8.61
N ARG A 135 -6.05 18.94 7.33
CA ARG A 135 -7.14 18.10 6.78
C ARG A 135 -7.20 16.73 7.45
N GLY A 136 -6.06 16.09 7.66
CA GLY A 136 -5.97 14.83 8.41
C GLY A 136 -6.45 14.99 9.86
N ILE A 137 -6.04 16.05 10.56
CA ILE A 137 -6.46 16.34 11.94
C ILE A 137 -7.97 16.60 12.00
N GLN A 138 -8.54 17.34 11.05
CA GLN A 138 -9.98 17.57 10.98
C GLN A 138 -10.76 16.27 10.79
N ARG A 139 -10.25 15.34 9.97
CA ARG A 139 -10.93 14.07 9.68
C ARG A 139 -10.80 13.04 10.79
N PHE A 140 -9.60 12.89 11.36
CA PHE A 140 -9.27 11.79 12.28
C PHE A 140 -8.96 12.22 13.71
N GLY A 141 -8.81 13.52 13.94
CA GLY A 141 -8.35 14.08 15.20
C GLY A 141 -6.86 13.85 15.45
N THR A 142 -6.42 14.26 16.64
CA THR A 142 -5.07 14.01 17.13
C THR A 142 -5.00 12.74 17.98
N LEU A 143 -3.86 12.06 17.93
CA LEU A 143 -3.61 10.88 18.77
C LEU A 143 -3.64 11.21 20.26
N SER A 144 -4.57 10.57 20.98
CA SER A 144 -4.58 10.57 22.45
C SER A 144 -3.33 9.88 23.03
N TYR A 145 -2.88 10.35 24.19
CA TYR A 145 -1.73 9.82 24.92
C TYR A 145 -1.78 8.30 25.11
N PHE A 146 -2.94 7.75 25.49
CA PHE A 146 -3.11 6.31 25.67
C PHE A 146 -2.93 5.52 24.36
N LYS A 147 -3.40 6.07 23.23
CA LYS A 147 -3.19 5.46 21.91
C LYS A 147 -1.70 5.49 21.54
N LYS A 148 -1.00 6.60 21.85
CA LYS A 148 0.47 6.70 21.64
C LYS A 148 1.23 5.67 22.47
N LEU A 149 0.92 5.53 23.76
CA LEU A 149 1.55 4.55 24.64
C LEU A 149 1.34 3.12 24.15
N ARG A 150 0.10 2.75 23.78
CA ARG A 150 -0.22 1.43 23.21
C ARG A 150 0.55 1.16 21.91
N LYS A 151 0.65 2.16 21.02
CA LYS A 151 1.41 2.05 19.77
C LYS A 151 2.90 1.82 20.04
N MET A 152 3.47 2.54 20.99
CA MET A 152 4.88 2.39 21.38
C MET A 152 5.16 1.00 21.96
N LEU A 153 4.26 0.45 22.78
CA LEU A 153 4.38 -0.91 23.30
C LEU A 153 4.33 -1.97 22.19
N LEU A 154 3.45 -1.81 21.20
CA LEU A 154 3.35 -2.70 20.04
C LEU A 154 4.61 -2.65 19.14
N ILE A 155 5.14 -1.46 18.89
CA ILE A 155 6.38 -1.31 18.12
C ILE A 155 7.55 -1.89 18.90
N GLY A 156 7.61 -1.62 20.21
CA GLY A 156 8.62 -2.18 21.11
C GLY A 156 8.61 -3.71 21.13
N SER A 157 7.44 -4.34 21.22
CA SER A 157 7.35 -5.81 21.18
C SER A 157 7.77 -6.39 19.84
N LEU A 158 7.39 -5.76 18.71
CA LEU A 158 7.85 -6.17 17.38
C LEU A 158 9.36 -6.02 17.21
N LEU A 159 9.96 -4.94 17.71
CA LEU A 159 11.41 -4.73 17.68
C LEU A 159 12.13 -5.75 18.55
N LEU A 160 11.63 -6.06 19.75
CA LEU A 160 12.20 -7.11 20.61
C LEU A 160 12.16 -8.48 19.94
N ILE A 161 11.04 -8.82 19.29
CA ILE A 161 10.93 -10.04 18.49
C ILE A 161 11.96 -10.01 17.36
N TYR A 162 12.05 -8.92 16.60
CA TYR A 162 13.04 -8.79 15.52
C TYR A 162 14.47 -8.96 16.03
N PHE A 163 14.86 -8.31 17.13
CA PHE A 163 16.18 -8.44 17.72
C PHE A 163 16.46 -9.86 18.24
N ALA A 164 15.45 -10.54 18.80
CA ALA A 164 15.56 -11.94 19.20
C ALA A 164 15.79 -12.84 17.97
N TYR A 165 15.01 -12.68 16.90
CA TYR A 165 15.18 -13.44 15.66
C TYR A 165 16.50 -13.13 14.95
N ALA A 166 16.92 -11.86 14.90
CA ALA A 166 18.20 -11.46 14.31
C ALA A 166 19.40 -12.07 15.06
N LYS A 167 19.32 -12.15 16.41
CA LYS A 167 20.32 -12.84 17.22
C LYS A 167 20.39 -14.33 16.89
N HIS A 168 19.25 -15.00 16.73
CA HIS A 168 19.18 -16.41 16.34
C HIS A 168 19.69 -16.66 14.91
N MET A 169 19.37 -15.79 13.95
CA MET A 169 19.89 -15.88 12.56
C MET A 169 21.40 -15.69 12.48
N LYS A 170 21.98 -14.81 13.30
CA LYS A 170 23.44 -14.60 13.36
C LYS A 170 24.16 -15.84 13.90
N ILE A 171 23.57 -16.53 14.88
CA ILE A 171 24.07 -17.81 15.41
C ILE A 171 23.98 -18.90 14.34
N PHE A 172 22.85 -19.01 13.64
CA PHE A 172 22.65 -19.99 12.57
C PHE A 172 23.62 -19.79 11.40
N MET A 173 23.81 -18.55 10.94
CA MET A 173 24.79 -18.21 9.90
C MET A 173 26.23 -18.55 10.30
N ASN A 174 26.60 -18.26 11.56
CA ASN A 174 27.93 -18.64 12.06
C ASN A 174 28.11 -20.17 12.10
N CYS A 175 27.10 -20.93 12.55
CA CYS A 175 27.15 -22.40 12.49
C CYS A 175 27.26 -22.94 11.06
N PHE A 176 26.55 -22.33 10.10
CA PHE A 176 26.60 -22.73 8.69
C PHE A 176 27.99 -22.48 8.07
N VAL A 177 28.64 -21.35 8.39
CA VAL A 177 30.00 -21.04 7.94
C VAL A 177 31.01 -22.04 8.51
N VAL A 178 30.92 -22.36 9.81
CA VAL A 178 31.78 -23.37 10.45
C VAL A 178 31.56 -24.75 9.84
N PHE A 179 30.31 -25.15 9.62
CA PHE A 179 29.96 -26.42 8.99
C PHE A 179 30.50 -26.52 7.56
N ARG A 180 30.39 -25.45 6.76
CA ARG A 180 30.96 -25.38 5.40
C ARG A 180 32.49 -25.52 5.42
N GLN A 181 33.18 -24.86 6.36
CA GLN A 181 34.64 -24.98 6.50
C GLN A 181 35.07 -26.40 6.89
N LEU A 182 34.35 -27.03 7.82
CA LEU A 182 34.60 -28.43 8.22
C LEU A 182 34.37 -29.40 7.05
N PHE A 183 33.28 -29.21 6.29
CA PHE A 183 32.97 -30.03 5.12
C PHE A 183 34.04 -29.90 4.03
N LEU A 184 34.51 -28.68 3.73
CA LEU A 184 35.57 -28.47 2.74
C LEU A 184 36.91 -29.09 3.18
N LYS A 185 37.27 -29.00 4.46
CA LYS A 185 38.47 -29.66 4.99
C LYS A 185 38.36 -31.19 4.94
N PHE A 186 37.18 -31.73 5.19
CA PHE A 186 36.92 -33.16 5.08
C PHE A 186 37.06 -33.66 3.64
N VAL A 187 36.48 -32.94 2.68
CA VAL A 187 36.61 -33.25 1.24
C VAL A 187 38.06 -33.16 0.78
N GLN A 188 38.81 -32.14 1.22
CA GLN A 188 40.25 -32.03 0.94
C GLN A 188 41.05 -33.19 1.53
N GLY A 189 40.77 -33.58 2.78
CA GLY A 189 41.44 -34.72 3.42
C GLY A 189 41.18 -36.05 2.71
N ILE A 190 39.99 -36.25 2.14
CA ILE A 190 39.70 -37.43 1.30
C ILE A 190 40.54 -37.38 0.01
N ALA A 191 40.55 -36.24 -0.68
CA ALA A 191 41.29 -36.07 -1.93
C ALA A 191 42.82 -36.20 -1.76
N ASP A 192 43.36 -35.77 -0.62
CA ASP A 192 44.78 -35.89 -0.31
C ASP A 192 45.18 -37.32 0.09
N ASN A 193 44.29 -38.07 0.75
CA ASN A 193 44.50 -39.49 1.05
C ASN A 193 44.46 -40.38 -0.21
N GLU A 194 43.60 -40.08 -1.18
CA GLU A 194 43.58 -40.81 -2.47
C GLU A 194 44.88 -40.62 -3.26
N LYS A 195 45.53 -39.45 -3.13
CA LYS A 195 46.83 -39.17 -3.79
C LYS A 195 48.03 -39.87 -3.16
N GLN A 196 47.92 -40.37 -1.92
CA GLN A 196 49.00 -41.11 -1.26
C GLN A 196 48.92 -42.63 -1.51
N LEU A 197 47.83 -43.12 -2.10
CA LEU A 197 47.57 -44.53 -2.41
C LEU A 197 47.87 -44.90 -3.88
N ILE A 198 48.38 -43.94 -4.67
CA ILE A 198 48.87 -44.11 -6.05
C ILE A 198 50.38 -43.84 -6.05
#